data_AF-A0A940X828-F1
#
_entry.id   AF-A0A940X828-F1
#
_cell.length_a   1.000
_cell.length_b   1.000
_cell.length_c   1.000
_cell.angle_alpha   90.00
_cell.angle_beta   90.00
_cell.angle_gamma   90.00
#
_symmetry.space_group_name_H-M   'P 1'
#
loop_
_entity.id
_entity.type
_entity.pdbx_description
1 polymer ?
#
loop_
_entity_poly.entity_id
_entity_poly.type
_entity_poly.pdbx_seq_one_letter_code
_entity_poly.pdbx_strand_id
1 'polypeptide(L)'
;SGQFHHRKTLKSKERFEELGVITKSDAGVRDDSLTAYTVFGRYGLVFPLLDKENTIVNYFAVRFDLDSPKEEYLNQKGIYPAYPHPLTKKLYLAPTVIDCASLIQSRILDQREAVIALHDGELLEQHLEVIRSLYELEEIIIFKR
;
A
#
# COMPACT_ATOMS: atom_id res chain seq x y z
N SER A 1 -16.51 -11.09 4.53
CA SER A 1 -16.64 -11.66 5.90
C SER A 1 -15.36 -11.57 6.74
N GLY A 2 -14.13 -11.46 6.19
CA GLY A 2 -12.91 -11.28 7.01
C GLY A 2 -12.56 -12.48 7.92
N GLN A 3 -13.09 -13.67 7.63
CA GLN A 3 -13.01 -14.85 8.52
C GLN A 3 -11.92 -15.86 8.09
N PHE A 4 -10.92 -15.47 7.30
CA PHE A 4 -9.94 -16.44 6.75
C PHE A 4 -9.08 -17.13 7.84
N HIS A 5 -8.90 -16.48 8.99
CA HIS A 5 -8.16 -16.98 10.15
C HIS A 5 -9.04 -17.86 11.07
N HIS A 6 -10.37 -17.91 10.84
CA HIS A 6 -11.30 -18.66 11.66
C HIS A 6 -11.04 -20.18 11.53
N ARG A 7 -11.09 -20.90 12.65
CA ARG A 7 -10.78 -22.34 12.76
C ARG A 7 -9.39 -22.76 12.24
N LYS A 8 -8.47 -21.81 12.04
CA LYS A 8 -7.05 -22.11 11.77
C LYS A 8 -6.30 -22.41 13.06
N THR A 9 -5.20 -23.16 12.93
CA THR A 9 -4.31 -23.49 14.05
C THR A 9 -3.66 -22.22 14.62
N LEU A 10 -3.20 -22.28 15.87
CA LEU A 10 -2.49 -21.17 16.51
C LEU A 10 -1.27 -20.74 15.68
N LYS A 11 -0.45 -21.71 15.24
CA LYS A 11 0.70 -21.48 14.35
C LYS A 11 0.35 -20.72 13.07
N SER A 12 -0.80 -21.01 12.45
CA SER A 12 -1.24 -20.27 11.27
C SER A 12 -1.63 -18.83 11.61
N LYS A 13 -2.29 -18.60 12.75
CA LYS A 13 -2.68 -17.26 13.21
C LYS A 13 -1.46 -16.43 13.58
N GLU A 14 -0.47 -17.01 14.27
CA GLU A 14 0.81 -16.36 14.56
C GLU A 14 1.49 -15.90 13.27
N ARG A 15 1.56 -16.76 12.25
CA ARG A 15 2.10 -16.37 10.94
C ARG A 15 1.30 -15.25 10.26
N PHE A 16 -0.02 -15.23 10.41
CA PHE A 16 -0.85 -14.15 9.87
C PHE A 16 -0.62 -12.82 10.61
N GLU A 17 -0.41 -12.89 11.92
CA GLU A 17 -0.09 -11.75 12.77
C GLU A 17 1.30 -11.20 12.43
N GLU A 18 2.31 -12.08 12.24
CA GLU A 18 3.65 -11.71 11.76
C GLU A 18 3.63 -11.02 10.40
N LEU A 19 2.72 -11.44 9.50
CA LEU A 19 2.52 -10.80 8.21
C LEU A 19 1.69 -9.51 8.28
N GLY A 20 1.14 -9.15 9.45
CA GLY A 20 0.30 -7.97 9.66
C GLY A 20 -1.13 -8.08 9.11
N VAL A 21 -1.51 -9.21 8.50
CA VAL A 21 -2.82 -9.38 7.86
C VAL A 21 -3.96 -9.57 8.87
N ILE A 22 -3.60 -9.91 10.12
CA ILE A 22 -4.48 -9.84 11.28
C ILE A 22 -3.80 -9.13 12.45
N THR A 23 -4.58 -8.52 13.33
CA THR A 23 -4.09 -7.93 14.58
C THR A 23 -5.02 -8.30 15.71
N LYS A 24 -4.50 -8.57 16.91
CA LYS A 24 -5.33 -8.87 18.09
C LYS A 24 -6.25 -7.69 18.39
N SER A 25 -7.46 -7.99 18.82
CA SER A 25 -8.52 -7.02 19.10
C SER A 25 -9.06 -7.22 20.50
N ASP A 26 -9.46 -6.12 21.14
CA ASP A 26 -10.15 -6.15 22.44
C ASP A 26 -11.66 -6.40 22.30
N ALA A 27 -12.14 -6.77 21.11
CA ALA A 27 -13.54 -7.12 20.90
C ALA A 27 -13.93 -8.36 21.71
N GLY A 28 -15.12 -8.31 22.31
CA GLY A 28 -15.64 -9.42 23.12
C GLY A 28 -15.76 -10.72 22.32
N VAL A 29 -15.28 -11.80 22.91
CA VAL A 29 -15.40 -13.17 22.40
C VAL A 29 -16.36 -13.97 23.27
N ARG A 30 -16.89 -15.08 22.73
CA ARG A 30 -17.85 -15.93 23.45
C ARG A 30 -17.22 -16.77 24.58
N ASP A 31 -15.88 -16.89 24.57
CA ASP A 31 -15.10 -17.71 25.49
C ASP A 31 -13.74 -17.05 25.72
N ASP A 32 -13.31 -16.93 26.98
CA ASP A 32 -12.06 -16.26 27.39
C ASP A 32 -10.80 -16.95 26.84
N SER A 33 -10.90 -18.20 26.39
CA SER A 33 -9.81 -18.92 25.73
C SER A 33 -9.61 -18.49 24.26
N LEU A 34 -10.49 -17.64 23.72
CA LEU A 34 -10.45 -17.20 22.33
C LEU A 34 -9.88 -15.79 22.24
N THR A 35 -9.15 -15.53 21.16
CA THR A 35 -8.63 -14.21 20.84
C THR A 35 -9.41 -13.64 19.67
N ALA A 36 -9.94 -12.42 19.82
CA ALA A 36 -10.51 -11.67 18.71
C ALA A 36 -9.40 -11.07 17.84
N TYR A 37 -9.65 -10.99 16.53
CA TYR A 37 -8.73 -10.38 15.58
C TYR A 37 -9.45 -9.38 14.68
N THR A 38 -8.81 -8.26 14.40
CA THR A 38 -9.11 -7.42 13.24
C THR A 38 -8.35 -7.94 12.02
N VAL A 39 -8.86 -7.61 10.84
CA VAL A 39 -8.29 -8.02 9.54
C VAL A 39 -7.96 -6.79 8.73
N PHE A 40 -6.73 -6.74 8.20
CA PHE A 40 -6.26 -5.68 7.31
C PHE A 40 -7.20 -5.52 6.11
N GLY A 41 -7.57 -4.28 5.78
CA GLY A 41 -8.33 -3.96 4.56
C GLY A 41 -9.74 -4.56 4.51
N ARG A 42 -10.30 -5.05 5.63
CA ARG A 42 -11.66 -5.59 5.68
C ARG A 42 -12.67 -4.52 5.23
N TYR A 43 -13.52 -4.88 4.25
CA TYR A 43 -14.50 -3.99 3.62
C TYR A 43 -13.86 -2.75 2.97
N GLY A 44 -12.66 -2.91 2.42
CA GLY A 44 -11.96 -1.85 1.70
C GLY A 44 -11.57 -2.22 0.28
N LEU A 45 -11.09 -1.22 -0.44
CA LEU A 45 -10.33 -1.38 -1.68
C LEU A 45 -8.87 -1.62 -1.33
N VAL A 46 -8.23 -2.56 -2.03
CA VAL A 46 -6.83 -2.95 -1.77
C VAL A 46 -6.00 -2.76 -3.03
N PHE A 47 -4.85 -2.12 -2.88
CA PHE A 47 -3.91 -1.78 -3.94
C PHE A 47 -2.57 -2.47 -3.65
N PRO A 48 -2.02 -3.27 -4.57
CA PRO A 48 -0.73 -3.91 -4.38
C PRO A 48 0.42 -2.92 -4.62
N LEU A 49 1.46 -3.00 -3.80
CA LEU A 49 2.73 -2.30 -3.99
C LEU A 49 3.81 -3.30 -4.40
N LEU A 50 4.66 -2.91 -5.35
CA LEU A 50 5.58 -3.80 -6.04
C LEU A 50 7.04 -3.47 -5.72
N ASP A 51 7.89 -4.49 -5.70
CA ASP A 51 9.34 -4.28 -5.78
C ASP A 51 9.80 -4.06 -7.23
N LYS A 52 11.13 -3.89 -7.42
CA LYS A 52 11.74 -3.66 -8.73
C LYS A 52 11.64 -4.87 -9.67
N GLU A 53 11.44 -6.07 -9.13
CA GLU A 53 11.15 -7.30 -9.87
C GLU A 53 9.66 -7.46 -10.19
N ASN A 54 8.83 -6.45 -9.91
CA ASN A 54 7.39 -6.45 -10.13
C ASN A 54 6.64 -7.51 -9.29
N THR A 55 7.21 -7.89 -8.14
CA THR A 55 6.60 -8.79 -7.16
C THR A 55 5.82 -7.99 -6.12
N ILE A 56 4.64 -8.49 -5.73
CA ILE A 56 3.84 -7.86 -4.68
C ILE A 56 4.52 -8.08 -3.32
N VAL A 57 4.94 -6.99 -2.68
CA VAL A 57 5.62 -7.00 -1.38
C VAL A 57 4.81 -6.33 -0.27
N ASN A 58 3.75 -5.62 -0.63
CA ASN A 58 2.94 -4.85 0.30
C ASN A 58 1.54 -4.57 -0.29
N TYR A 59 0.63 -4.13 0.56
CA TYR A 59 -0.71 -3.72 0.22
C TYR A 59 -1.06 -2.42 0.93
N PHE A 60 -1.76 -1.55 0.22
CA PHE A 60 -2.43 -0.39 0.78
C PHE A 60 -3.94 -0.62 0.71
N ALA A 61 -4.68 -0.24 1.75
CA ALA A 61 -6.12 -0.40 1.80
C ALA A 61 -6.83 0.91 2.15
N VAL A 62 -7.97 1.13 1.50
CA VAL A 62 -8.94 2.17 1.86
C VAL A 62 -10.23 1.51 2.32
N ARG A 63 -10.56 1.67 3.59
CA ARG A 63 -11.78 1.15 4.20
C ARG A 63 -12.79 2.30 4.27
N PHE A 64 -13.79 2.26 3.40
CA PHE A 64 -14.78 3.32 3.23
C PHE A 64 -16.12 3.01 3.93
N ASP A 65 -16.32 1.76 4.37
CA ASP A 65 -17.50 1.32 5.13
C ASP A 65 -17.25 1.43 6.65
N LEU A 66 -16.87 2.63 7.09
CA LEU A 66 -16.57 3.01 8.48
C LEU A 66 -17.09 4.43 8.74
N ASP A 67 -17.29 4.80 10.02
CA ASP A 67 -17.70 6.16 10.42
C ASP A 67 -16.74 7.23 9.87
N SER A 68 -15.45 6.87 9.73
CA SER A 68 -14.44 7.63 9.00
C SER A 68 -13.67 6.73 8.04
N PRO A 69 -13.46 7.15 6.77
CA PRO A 69 -12.59 6.43 5.87
C PRO A 69 -11.21 6.24 6.48
N LYS A 70 -10.69 5.01 6.43
CA LYS A 70 -9.36 4.67 6.94
C LYS A 70 -8.46 4.23 5.80
N GLU A 71 -7.33 4.90 5.67
CA GLU A 71 -6.21 4.52 4.81
C GLU A 71 -5.17 3.79 5.66
N GLU A 72 -4.67 2.65 5.21
CA GLU A 72 -3.65 1.88 5.93
C GLU A 72 -2.74 1.09 4.98
N TYR A 73 -1.43 1.13 5.25
CA TYR A 73 -0.45 0.25 4.61
C TYR A 73 -0.22 -1.00 5.48
N LEU A 74 -0.06 -2.16 4.85
CA LEU A 74 0.26 -3.41 5.54
C LEU A 74 1.69 -3.38 6.10
N ASN A 75 2.62 -2.77 5.36
CA ASN A 75 4.00 -2.49 5.77
C ASN A 75 4.55 -1.25 5.00
N GLN A 76 5.84 -0.96 5.10
CA GLN A 76 6.46 0.25 4.49
C GLN A 76 7.27 -0.06 3.21
N LYS A 77 7.02 -1.19 2.55
CA LYS A 77 7.82 -1.65 1.39
C LYS A 77 7.06 -1.47 0.07
N GLY A 78 7.83 -1.34 -1.01
CA GLY A 78 7.33 -1.40 -2.38
C GLY A 78 6.77 -0.08 -2.88
N ILE A 79 6.64 0.03 -4.19
CA ILE A 79 6.25 1.24 -4.90
C ILE A 79 4.90 0.99 -5.59
N TYR A 80 3.99 1.96 -5.50
CA TYR A 80 2.77 1.99 -6.30
C TYR A 80 2.90 3.02 -7.44
N PRO A 81 2.45 2.72 -8.67
CA PRO A 81 1.88 1.44 -9.10
C PRO A 81 2.95 0.38 -9.40
N ALA A 82 4.17 0.82 -9.73
CA ALA A 82 5.33 0.01 -10.06
C ALA A 82 6.58 0.89 -10.08
N TYR A 83 7.76 0.26 -10.20
CA TYR A 83 8.98 0.97 -10.56
C TYR A 83 8.85 1.52 -12.00
N PRO A 84 9.05 2.84 -12.23
CA PRO A 84 8.96 3.43 -13.56
C PRO A 84 10.02 2.92 -14.53
N HIS A 85 9.77 3.10 -15.83
CA HIS A 85 10.76 2.79 -16.86
C HIS A 85 12.00 3.69 -16.71
N PRO A 86 13.25 3.18 -16.86
CA PRO A 86 14.46 3.98 -16.69
C PRO A 86 14.60 5.22 -17.60
N LEU A 87 13.89 5.22 -18.74
CA LEU A 87 13.78 6.34 -19.69
C LEU A 87 12.70 7.38 -19.34
N THR A 88 12.13 7.32 -18.13
CA THR A 88 11.19 8.34 -17.64
C THR A 88 11.91 9.68 -17.53
N LYS A 89 11.32 10.72 -18.12
CA LYS A 89 11.85 12.10 -18.09
C LYS A 89 11.17 12.98 -17.05
N LYS A 90 9.90 12.72 -16.76
CA LYS A 90 9.14 13.46 -15.75
C LYS A 90 8.52 12.49 -14.76
N LEU A 91 8.83 12.67 -13.49
CA LEU A 91 8.30 11.85 -12.39
C LEU A 91 7.38 12.68 -11.50
N TYR A 92 6.14 12.23 -11.36
CA TYR A 92 5.18 12.77 -10.41
C TYR A 92 5.26 11.98 -9.10
N LEU A 93 5.40 12.68 -7.97
CA LEU A 93 5.31 12.12 -6.63
C LEU A 93 3.97 12.50 -6.01
N ALA A 94 3.08 11.52 -5.90
CA ALA A 94 1.79 11.68 -5.24
C ALA A 94 1.92 11.32 -3.75
N PRO A 95 1.26 12.06 -2.83
CA PRO A 95 1.49 11.84 -1.40
C PRO A 95 0.95 10.50 -0.89
N THR A 96 -0.11 9.96 -1.51
CA THR A 96 -0.68 8.65 -1.15
C THR A 96 -0.91 7.77 -2.37
N VAL A 97 -1.19 6.49 -2.13
CA VAL A 97 -1.61 5.53 -3.16
C VAL A 97 -2.91 5.97 -3.85
N ILE A 98 -3.85 6.62 -3.14
CA ILE A 98 -5.10 7.11 -3.75
C ILE A 98 -4.88 8.31 -4.64
N ASP A 99 -4.03 9.25 -4.24
CA ASP A 99 -3.68 10.38 -5.09
C ASP A 99 -2.99 9.88 -6.37
N CYS A 100 -2.08 8.92 -6.23
CA CYS A 100 -1.42 8.25 -7.36
C CYS A 100 -2.43 7.55 -8.27
N ALA A 101 -3.33 6.74 -7.71
CA ALA A 101 -4.38 6.05 -8.46
C ALA A 101 -5.31 7.02 -9.20
N SER A 102 -5.63 8.16 -8.58
CA SER A 102 -6.45 9.21 -9.17
C SER A 102 -5.77 9.88 -10.37
N LEU A 103 -4.46 10.14 -10.28
CA LEU A 103 -3.65 10.65 -11.40
C LEU A 103 -3.54 9.65 -12.55
N ILE A 104 -3.41 8.35 -12.25
CA ILE A 104 -3.42 7.30 -13.27
C ILE A 104 -4.80 7.25 -13.95
N GLN A 105 -5.88 7.31 -13.16
CA GLN A 105 -7.25 7.23 -13.67
C GLN A 105 -7.63 8.42 -14.56
N SER A 106 -7.09 9.61 -14.29
CA SER A 106 -7.35 10.81 -15.10
C SER A 106 -6.69 10.76 -16.48
N ARG A 107 -5.74 9.83 -16.71
CA ARG A 107 -5.03 9.64 -17.99
C ARG A 107 -4.30 10.90 -18.49
N ILE A 108 -3.81 11.71 -17.55
CA ILE A 108 -3.10 12.96 -17.87
C ILE A 108 -1.61 12.74 -18.19
N LEU A 109 -1.07 11.54 -17.90
CA LEU A 109 0.35 11.25 -18.09
C LEU A 109 0.65 10.98 -19.56
N ASP A 110 1.67 11.69 -20.07
CA ASP A 110 2.15 11.52 -21.43
C ASP A 110 3.24 10.43 -21.54
N GLN A 111 3.72 10.20 -22.77
CA GLN A 111 4.83 9.29 -23.02
C GLN A 111 6.10 9.75 -22.28
N ARG A 112 6.78 8.80 -21.61
CA ARG A 112 7.97 9.05 -20.74
C ARG A 112 7.67 9.82 -19.46
N GLU A 113 6.40 9.94 -19.09
CA GLU A 113 6.01 10.40 -17.76
C GLU A 113 5.60 9.21 -16.90
N ALA A 114 5.85 9.31 -15.60
CA ALA A 114 5.41 8.31 -14.63
C ALA A 114 4.97 8.98 -13.33
N VAL A 115 4.11 8.31 -12.59
CA VAL A 115 3.72 8.71 -11.23
C VAL A 115 4.04 7.57 -10.27
N ILE A 116 4.55 7.91 -9.09
CA ILE A 116 4.66 6.98 -7.97
C ILE A 116 4.01 7.57 -6.72
N ALA A 117 3.50 6.70 -5.85
CA ALA A 117 3.01 7.09 -4.54
C ALA A 117 4.15 7.15 -3.52
N LEU A 118 4.10 8.16 -2.65
CA LEU A 118 4.80 8.19 -1.38
C LEU A 118 3.98 7.46 -0.31
N HIS A 119 4.62 7.21 0.84
CA HIS A 119 3.94 6.65 2.01
C HIS A 119 3.46 7.81 2.89
N ASP A 120 2.22 8.24 2.70
CA ASP A 120 1.59 9.35 3.44
C ASP A 120 2.42 10.65 3.39
N GLY A 121 2.99 10.94 2.21
CA GLY A 121 3.85 12.09 1.95
C GLY A 121 5.32 11.89 2.37
N GLU A 122 5.67 10.76 2.99
CA GLU A 122 7.04 10.47 3.40
C GLU A 122 7.90 9.94 2.25
N LEU A 123 9.07 10.57 2.05
CA LEU A 123 10.08 10.16 1.09
C LEU A 123 11.03 9.12 1.70
N LEU A 124 10.64 7.85 1.60
CA LEU A 124 11.48 6.70 2.00
C LEU A 124 12.61 6.38 0.99
N GLU A 125 13.64 5.63 1.44
CA GLU A 125 14.80 5.24 0.62
C GLU A 125 14.43 4.54 -0.70
N GLN A 126 13.43 3.68 -0.70
CA GLN A 126 12.94 3.02 -1.92
C GLN A 126 12.46 4.00 -3.00
N HIS A 127 11.93 5.18 -2.62
CA HIS A 127 11.56 6.22 -3.57
C HIS A 127 12.80 6.94 -4.10
N LEU A 128 13.83 7.13 -3.26
CA LEU A 128 15.13 7.65 -3.70
C LEU A 128 15.82 6.68 -4.66
N GLU A 129 15.72 5.38 -4.43
CA GLU A 129 16.20 4.34 -5.36
C GLU A 129 15.50 4.43 -6.72
N VAL A 130 14.17 4.60 -6.73
CA VAL A 130 13.43 4.87 -7.97
C VAL A 130 14.01 6.09 -8.68
N ILE A 131 14.09 7.24 -8.00
CA ILE A 131 14.60 8.49 -8.59
C ILE A 131 16.00 8.31 -9.18
N ARG A 132 16.90 7.64 -8.45
CA ARG A 132 18.28 7.36 -8.89
C ARG A 132 18.36 6.42 -10.09
N SER A 133 17.35 5.56 -10.30
CA SER A 133 17.32 4.61 -11.41
C SER A 133 16.89 5.23 -12.75
N LEU A 134 16.34 6.46 -12.73
CA LEU A 134 15.85 7.16 -13.90
C LEU A 134 16.96 8.04 -14.51
N TYR A 135 17.76 7.47 -15.40
CA TYR A 135 18.95 8.16 -15.94
C TYR A 135 18.64 9.27 -16.96
N GLU A 136 17.40 9.32 -17.48
CA GLU A 136 16.92 10.44 -18.31
C GLU A 136 16.00 11.41 -17.54
N LEU A 137 15.95 11.33 -16.22
CA LEU A 137 15.07 12.20 -15.43
C LEU A 137 15.46 13.67 -15.56
N GLU A 138 14.51 14.49 -16.01
CA GLU A 138 14.66 15.93 -16.22
C GLU A 138 13.88 16.72 -15.16
N GLU A 139 12.72 16.21 -14.73
CA GLU A 139 11.81 16.93 -13.82
C GLU A 139 11.15 16.00 -12.80
N ILE A 140 10.99 16.51 -11.57
CA ILE A 140 10.19 15.89 -10.52
C ILE A 140 9.10 16.88 -10.09
N ILE A 141 7.84 16.46 -10.15
CA ILE A 141 6.68 17.24 -9.67
C ILE A 141 6.15 16.59 -8.40
N ILE A 142 6.04 17.35 -7.32
CA ILE A 142 5.59 16.85 -6.01
C ILE A 142 4.24 17.46 -5.66
N PHE A 143 3.24 16.61 -5.44
CA PHE A 143 1.95 17.02 -4.90
C PHE A 143 2.01 17.01 -3.36
N LYS A 144 1.49 18.06 -2.73
CA LYS A 144 1.39 18.18 -1.27
C LYS A 144 -0.08 18.23 -0.84
N ARG A 145 -0.36 17.64 0.31
CA ARG A 145 -1.68 17.67 0.96
C ARG A 145 -1.72 18.75 2.03
#